data_AF-Q0I724-F1
#
_entry.id   AF-Q0I724-F1
#
_cell.length_a   1.000
_cell.length_b   1.000
_cell.length_c   1.000
_cell.angle_alpha   90.00
_cell.angle_beta   90.00
_cell.angle_gamma   90.00
#
_symmetry.space_group_name_H-M   'P 1'
#
loop_
_entity.id
_entity.type
_entity.pdbx_description
1 polymer ?
#
loop_
_entity_poly.entity_id
_entity_poly.type
_entity_poly.pdbx_seq_one_letter_code
_entity_poly.pdbx_strand_id
1 'polypeptide(L)'
;MAVLLLVGPSKPALADNTQNSQQLEARLEAWPAWPDPAPLPRPRANQDLVYPDWFEGLWEVESLDLLANGKVDESLPPLQHLAQFQLNQHNDVVGNRPFNAKAVGQALLGKQLLSVEQAPHQVNRQLARLSNDRLLETTVIGREKTSIDTSVFLSDELVLQVMHGARAPRLSRIETLSRYQPCPDLPTAENISRICVEQWQQTYPAPGEASESFVQRASRYKLTLTRLQDPA
;
A
#
# COMPACT_ATOMS: atom_id res chain seq x y z
N MET A 1 -6.78 -10.46 -55.78
CA MET A 1 -6.71 -11.22 -54.52
C MET A 1 -6.52 -10.22 -53.39
N ALA A 2 -7.58 -9.93 -52.63
CA ALA A 2 -7.50 -9.07 -51.46
C ALA A 2 -7.39 -9.96 -50.22
N VAL A 3 -6.25 -9.88 -49.52
CA VAL A 3 -6.03 -10.59 -48.26
C VAL A 3 -6.75 -9.80 -47.18
N LEU A 4 -7.84 -10.37 -46.66
CA LEU A 4 -8.57 -9.88 -45.51
C LEU A 4 -7.77 -10.27 -44.26
N LEU A 5 -7.03 -9.32 -43.67
CA LEU A 5 -6.43 -9.52 -42.35
C LEU A 5 -7.53 -9.35 -41.29
N LEU A 6 -8.06 -10.49 -40.83
CA LEU A 6 -8.90 -10.57 -39.64
C LEU A 6 -8.01 -10.35 -38.40
N VAL A 7 -8.00 -9.12 -37.89
CA VAL A 7 -7.45 -8.83 -36.56
C VAL A 7 -8.50 -9.26 -35.54
N GLY A 8 -8.32 -10.44 -34.96
CA GLY A 8 -9.14 -10.89 -33.81
C GLY A 8 -8.85 -10.04 -32.56
N PRO A 9 -9.80 -9.95 -31.61
CA PRO A 9 -9.60 -9.16 -30.40
C PRO A 9 -8.44 -9.75 -29.59
N SER A 10 -7.51 -8.87 -29.25
CA SER A 10 -6.39 -9.14 -28.36
C SER A 10 -6.91 -9.67 -27.02
N LYS A 11 -6.21 -10.67 -26.47
CA LYS A 11 -6.34 -11.14 -25.07
C LYS A 11 -5.25 -10.48 -24.20
N PRO A 12 -5.24 -9.16 -23.94
CA PRO A 12 -4.17 -8.54 -23.17
C PRO A 12 -4.31 -8.81 -21.66
N ALA A 13 -5.54 -8.81 -21.12
CA ALA A 13 -5.79 -8.80 -19.67
C ALA A 13 -5.30 -10.05 -18.91
N LEU A 14 -5.35 -11.24 -19.51
CA LEU A 14 -4.90 -12.48 -18.87
C LEU A 14 -3.36 -12.59 -18.82
N ALA A 15 -2.69 -12.17 -19.89
CA ALA A 15 -1.22 -12.21 -19.99
C ALA A 15 -0.58 -11.18 -19.06
N ASP A 16 -1.13 -9.95 -19.03
CA ASP A 16 -0.68 -8.88 -18.14
C ASP A 16 -0.80 -9.29 -16.66
N ASN A 17 -1.89 -9.96 -16.28
CA ASN A 17 -2.06 -10.44 -14.90
C ASN A 17 -1.02 -11.51 -14.51
N THR A 18 -0.76 -12.48 -15.38
CA THR A 18 0.27 -13.52 -15.11
C THR A 18 1.65 -12.89 -14.98
N GLN A 19 1.97 -11.90 -15.81
CA GLN A 19 3.23 -11.18 -15.73
C GLN A 19 3.36 -10.38 -14.42
N ASN A 20 2.32 -9.62 -14.03
CA ASN A 20 2.31 -8.86 -12.78
C ASN A 20 2.50 -9.77 -11.57
N SER A 21 1.78 -10.90 -11.54
CA SER A 21 1.92 -11.89 -10.46
C SER A 21 3.34 -12.44 -10.37
N GLN A 22 3.95 -12.81 -11.51
CA GLN A 22 5.34 -13.30 -11.53
C GLN A 22 6.33 -12.24 -11.05
N GLN A 23 6.14 -10.98 -11.46
CA GLN A 23 7.01 -9.87 -11.05
C GLN A 23 6.94 -9.60 -9.54
N LEU A 24 5.73 -9.54 -8.96
CA LEU A 24 5.55 -9.26 -7.54
C LEU A 24 6.01 -10.43 -6.66
N GLU A 25 5.77 -11.67 -7.09
CA GLU A 25 6.29 -12.85 -6.40
C GLU A 25 7.82 -12.92 -6.45
N ALA A 26 8.43 -12.65 -7.60
CA ALA A 26 9.89 -12.56 -7.71
C ALA A 26 10.46 -11.44 -6.83
N ARG A 27 9.75 -10.32 -6.68
CA ARG A 27 10.13 -9.24 -5.76
C ARG A 27 10.10 -9.71 -4.31
N LEU A 28 9.09 -10.47 -3.90
CA LEU A 28 9.01 -11.06 -2.55
C LEU A 28 10.18 -11.99 -2.25
N GLU A 29 10.51 -12.90 -3.17
CA GLU A 29 11.63 -13.84 -3.01
C GLU A 29 12.99 -13.14 -2.85
N ALA A 30 13.14 -11.92 -3.39
CA ALA A 30 14.35 -11.13 -3.25
C ALA A 30 14.47 -10.37 -1.91
N TRP A 31 13.41 -10.35 -1.09
CA TRP A 31 13.45 -9.66 0.21
C TRP A 31 14.35 -10.43 1.21
N PRO A 32 15.11 -9.76 2.11
CA PRO A 32 15.21 -8.31 2.37
C PRO A 32 16.23 -7.59 1.49
N ALA A 33 16.86 -8.27 0.54
CA ALA A 33 17.96 -7.76 -0.26
C ALA A 33 17.47 -6.99 -1.50
N TRP A 34 16.61 -5.98 -1.31
CA TRP A 34 16.18 -5.10 -2.40
C TRP A 34 17.19 -3.96 -2.59
N PRO A 35 18.05 -4.02 -3.63
CA PRO A 35 19.13 -3.04 -3.79
C PRO A 35 18.58 -1.65 -4.13
N ASP A 36 17.57 -1.62 -4.99
CA ASP A 36 16.93 -0.43 -5.53
C ASP A 36 15.41 -0.55 -5.43
N PRO A 37 14.68 0.59 -5.47
CA PRO A 37 13.23 0.58 -5.61
C PRO A 37 12.77 -0.22 -6.83
N ALA A 38 11.65 -0.92 -6.71
CA ALA A 38 11.05 -1.65 -7.82
C ALA A 38 10.71 -0.69 -9.00
N PRO A 39 10.89 -1.13 -10.26
CA PRO A 39 10.58 -0.32 -11.44
C PRO A 39 9.07 -0.31 -11.73
N LEU A 40 8.29 0.20 -10.78
CA LEU A 40 6.82 0.20 -10.85
C LEU A 40 6.30 1.33 -11.77
N PRO A 41 5.24 1.08 -12.57
CA PRO A 41 4.64 2.11 -13.40
C PRO A 41 4.01 3.23 -12.55
N ARG A 42 4.14 4.47 -13.01
CA ARG A 42 3.55 5.64 -12.33
C ARG A 42 2.03 5.66 -12.50
N PRO A 43 1.24 5.72 -11.41
CA PRO A 43 -0.20 5.84 -11.50
C PRO A 43 -0.64 7.21 -12.04
N ARG A 44 -1.80 7.26 -12.69
CA ARG A 44 -2.42 8.54 -13.11
C ARG A 44 -2.92 9.32 -11.88
N ALA A 45 -2.98 10.65 -11.98
CA ALA A 45 -3.32 11.52 -10.85
C ALA A 45 -4.69 11.24 -10.21
N ASN A 46 -5.65 10.75 -10.99
CA ASN A 46 -7.02 10.43 -10.57
C ASN A 46 -7.30 8.92 -10.51
N GLN A 47 -6.27 8.08 -10.68
CA GLN A 47 -6.40 6.63 -10.60
C GLN A 47 -5.79 6.14 -9.30
N ASP A 48 -6.64 5.57 -8.44
CA ASP A 48 -6.21 4.95 -7.19
C ASP A 48 -5.90 3.45 -7.36
N LEU A 49 -5.35 2.82 -6.34
CA LEU A 49 -5.18 1.39 -6.23
C LEU A 49 -6.57 0.77 -5.98
N VAL A 50 -6.97 -0.11 -6.89
CA VAL A 50 -8.23 -0.87 -6.79
C VAL A 50 -7.97 -2.16 -6.04
N TYR A 51 -8.80 -2.41 -5.04
CA TYR A 51 -8.78 -3.59 -4.19
C TYR A 51 -9.91 -4.56 -4.58
N PRO A 52 -9.79 -5.85 -4.23
CA PRO A 52 -10.91 -6.79 -4.30
C PRO A 52 -12.14 -6.33 -3.51
N ASP A 53 -13.34 -6.74 -3.95
CA ASP A 53 -14.62 -6.38 -3.34
C ASP A 53 -14.68 -6.67 -1.83
N TRP A 54 -14.01 -7.73 -1.40
CA TRP A 54 -13.99 -8.13 0.00
C TRP A 54 -13.23 -7.18 0.93
N PHE A 55 -12.58 -6.14 0.41
CA PHE A 55 -12.06 -5.02 1.20
C PHE A 55 -13.11 -3.96 1.54
N GLU A 56 -14.20 -3.84 0.79
CA GLU A 56 -15.19 -2.76 0.99
C GLU A 56 -15.66 -2.75 2.46
N GLY A 57 -15.67 -1.57 3.09
CA GLY A 57 -16.13 -1.37 4.45
C GLY A 57 -15.09 -0.76 5.38
N LEU A 58 -15.43 -0.77 6.67
CA LEU A 58 -14.58 -0.28 7.76
C LEU A 58 -13.94 -1.45 8.51
N TRP A 59 -12.65 -1.30 8.83
CA TRP A 59 -11.83 -2.34 9.43
C TRP A 59 -11.08 -1.80 10.63
N GLU A 60 -11.02 -2.59 11.68
CA GLU A 60 -10.00 -2.47 12.71
C GLU A 60 -8.75 -3.24 12.26
N VAL A 61 -7.62 -2.55 12.24
CA VAL A 61 -6.32 -3.09 11.81
C VAL A 61 -5.45 -3.29 13.03
N GLU A 62 -4.96 -4.50 13.20
CA GLU A 62 -3.85 -4.80 14.12
C GLU A 62 -2.60 -5.09 13.29
N SER A 63 -1.49 -4.41 13.60
CA SER A 63 -0.19 -4.62 12.96
C SER A 63 0.86 -5.05 13.98
N LEU A 64 1.52 -6.16 13.69
CA LEU A 64 2.61 -6.73 14.48
C LEU A 64 3.93 -6.57 13.73
N ASP A 65 4.92 -5.95 14.37
CA ASP A 65 6.30 -5.94 13.88
C ASP A 65 6.89 -7.36 13.91
N LEU A 66 7.59 -7.73 12.85
CA LEU A 66 8.31 -9.00 12.75
C LEU A 66 9.82 -8.78 12.79
N LEU A 67 10.49 -9.65 13.54
CA LEU A 67 11.95 -9.79 13.52
C LEU A 67 12.41 -10.35 12.16
N ALA A 68 13.71 -10.24 11.88
CA ALA A 68 14.31 -10.74 10.64
C ALA A 68 14.07 -12.26 10.41
N ASN A 69 13.88 -13.03 11.48
CA ASN A 69 13.55 -14.46 11.41
C ASN A 69 12.05 -14.75 11.18
N GLY A 70 11.23 -13.73 10.96
CA GLY A 70 9.79 -13.83 10.73
C GLY A 70 8.92 -14.03 11.96
N LYS A 71 9.50 -14.06 13.17
CA LYS A 71 8.73 -14.12 14.43
C LYS A 71 8.22 -12.74 14.82
N VAL A 72 7.11 -12.69 15.54
CA VAL A 72 6.59 -11.46 16.14
C VAL A 72 7.61 -10.89 17.12
N ASP A 73 7.88 -9.59 17.04
CA ASP A 73 8.66 -8.87 18.02
C ASP A 73 7.79 -8.54 19.24
N GLU A 74 7.80 -9.44 20.23
CA GLU A 74 7.00 -9.29 21.46
C GLU A 74 7.42 -8.10 22.34
N SER A 75 8.53 -7.43 22.02
CA SER A 75 8.96 -6.23 22.75
C SER A 75 8.19 -4.98 22.35
N LEU A 76 7.47 -5.01 21.22
CA LEU A 76 6.66 -3.92 20.70
C LEU A 76 5.17 -4.25 20.84
N PRO A 77 4.34 -3.32 21.34
CA PRO A 77 2.90 -3.55 21.37
C PRO A 77 2.34 -3.55 19.94
N PRO A 78 1.24 -4.30 19.67
CA PRO A 78 0.54 -4.21 18.41
C PRO A 78 0.09 -2.77 18.12
N LEU A 79 0.31 -2.30 16.89
CA LEU A 79 -0.24 -1.03 16.44
C LEU A 79 -1.68 -1.24 16.00
N GLN A 80 -2.62 -0.57 16.66
CA GLN A 80 -4.04 -0.63 16.31
C GLN A 80 -4.51 0.69 15.68
N HIS A 81 -5.23 0.60 14.57
CA HIS A 81 -5.84 1.74 13.91
C HIS A 81 -7.02 1.31 13.03
N LEU A 82 -7.78 2.26 12.49
CA LEU A 82 -8.83 1.97 11.52
C LEU A 82 -8.30 2.03 10.08
N ALA A 83 -8.95 1.31 9.19
CA ALA A 83 -8.84 1.47 7.75
C ALA A 83 -10.23 1.38 7.10
N GLN A 84 -10.48 2.19 6.08
CA GLN A 84 -11.72 2.23 5.34
C GLN A 84 -11.43 2.08 3.85
N PHE A 85 -12.24 1.25 3.19
CA PHE A 85 -12.28 1.09 1.75
C PHE A 85 -13.71 1.31 1.29
N GLN A 86 -13.89 2.01 0.18
CA GLN A 86 -15.18 2.48 -0.30
C GLN A 86 -15.23 2.44 -1.82
N LEU A 87 -16.44 2.40 -2.37
CA LEU A 87 -16.62 2.51 -3.82
C LEU A 87 -16.29 3.93 -4.31
N ASN A 88 -15.55 3.99 -5.41
CA ASN A 88 -15.35 5.23 -6.16
C ASN A 88 -16.52 5.48 -7.13
N GLN A 89 -16.43 6.53 -7.95
CA GLN A 89 -17.46 6.88 -8.95
C GLN A 89 -17.62 5.85 -10.09
N HIS A 90 -16.66 4.93 -10.24
CA HIS A 90 -16.67 3.84 -11.20
C HIS A 90 -17.08 2.49 -10.57
N ASN A 91 -17.51 2.49 -9.31
CA ASN A 91 -17.81 1.29 -8.51
C ASN A 91 -16.59 0.37 -8.27
N ASP A 92 -15.38 0.91 -8.29
CA ASP A 92 -14.20 0.17 -7.82
C ASP A 92 -14.00 0.39 -6.31
N VAL A 93 -13.63 -0.66 -5.57
CA VAL A 93 -13.21 -0.54 -4.16
C VAL A 93 -11.83 0.12 -4.09
N VAL A 94 -11.75 1.28 -3.44
CA VAL A 94 -10.51 2.04 -3.22
C VAL A 94 -10.34 2.37 -1.74
N GLY A 95 -9.10 2.56 -1.29
CA GLY A 95 -8.83 3.01 0.08
C GLY A 95 -9.25 4.47 0.27
N ASN A 96 -9.90 4.78 1.40
CA ASN A 96 -10.07 6.17 1.83
C ASN A 96 -8.71 6.71 2.33
N ARG A 97 -7.87 7.17 1.40
CA ARG A 97 -6.47 7.53 1.68
C ARG A 97 -6.33 8.52 2.85
N PRO A 98 -7.01 9.67 2.90
CA PRO A 98 -6.88 10.61 4.01
C PRO A 98 -7.28 10.00 5.35
N PHE A 99 -8.38 9.23 5.39
CA PHE A 99 -8.82 8.53 6.59
C PHE A 99 -7.77 7.51 7.05
N ASN A 100 -7.33 6.63 6.14
CA ASN A 100 -6.36 5.56 6.45
C ASN A 100 -5.03 6.14 6.92
N ALA A 101 -4.50 7.13 6.21
CA ALA A 101 -3.24 7.79 6.57
C ALA A 101 -3.36 8.57 7.89
N LYS A 102 -4.50 9.21 8.16
CA LYS A 102 -4.75 9.86 9.45
C LYS A 102 -4.81 8.82 10.58
N ALA A 103 -5.53 7.72 10.40
CA ALA A 103 -5.71 6.70 11.44
C ALA A 103 -4.38 6.07 11.85
N VAL A 104 -3.59 5.58 10.88
CA VAL A 104 -2.26 5.02 11.17
C VAL A 104 -1.29 6.08 11.70
N GLY A 105 -1.34 7.30 11.15
CA GLY A 105 -0.52 8.42 11.61
C GLY A 105 -0.83 8.82 13.05
N GLN A 106 -2.10 8.80 13.47
CA GLN A 106 -2.51 9.08 14.85
C GLN A 106 -2.04 7.98 15.80
N ALA A 107 -2.14 6.71 15.39
CA ALA A 107 -1.63 5.59 16.18
C ALA A 107 -0.11 5.68 16.41
N LEU A 108 0.65 6.11 15.40
CA LEU A 108 2.12 6.23 15.47
C LEU A 108 2.62 7.52 16.14
N LEU A 109 1.98 8.66 15.84
CA LEU A 109 2.50 9.99 16.19
C LEU A 109 1.68 10.67 17.30
N GLY A 110 0.52 10.12 17.66
CA GLY A 110 -0.40 10.69 18.63
C GLY A 110 -0.75 12.14 18.31
N LYS A 111 -0.61 13.02 19.32
CA LYS A 111 -0.92 14.45 19.21
C LYS A 111 0.00 15.24 18.28
N GLN A 112 1.09 14.64 17.78
CA GLN A 112 1.96 15.31 16.82
C GLN A 112 1.33 15.40 15.43
N LEU A 113 0.40 14.51 15.08
CA LEU A 113 -0.37 14.61 13.85
C LEU A 113 -1.57 15.53 14.05
N LEU A 114 -1.62 16.63 13.29
CA LEU A 114 -2.68 17.63 13.38
C LEU A 114 -3.78 17.36 12.35
N SER A 115 -3.42 17.12 11.09
CA SER A 115 -4.35 16.78 10.03
C SER A 115 -3.70 15.92 8.95
N VAL A 116 -4.52 15.22 8.17
CA VAL A 116 -4.13 14.62 6.89
C VAL A 116 -5.21 14.96 5.88
N GLU A 117 -4.78 15.52 4.75
CA GLU A 117 -5.66 15.99 3.68
C GLU A 117 -5.17 15.42 2.34
N GLN A 118 -6.09 15.23 1.40
CA GLN A 118 -5.73 14.92 0.03
C GLN A 118 -5.42 16.21 -0.72
N ALA A 119 -4.36 16.21 -1.54
CA ALA A 119 -4.11 17.33 -2.44
C ALA A 119 -5.23 17.43 -3.50
N PRO A 120 -5.67 18.65 -3.88
CA PRO A 120 -6.70 18.82 -4.89
C PRO A 120 -6.36 18.09 -6.19
N HIS A 121 -7.34 17.37 -6.72
CA HIS A 121 -7.26 16.61 -7.99
C HIS A 121 -6.14 15.55 -8.06
N GLN A 122 -5.54 15.16 -6.94
CA GLN A 122 -4.46 14.18 -6.88
C GLN A 122 -4.76 13.14 -5.80
N VAL A 123 -5.37 12.01 -6.18
CA VAL A 123 -5.73 10.94 -5.22
C VAL A 123 -4.49 10.34 -4.57
N ASN A 124 -3.38 10.32 -5.32
CA ASN A 124 -2.13 9.72 -4.90
C ASN A 124 -1.22 10.65 -4.08
N ARG A 125 -1.67 11.87 -3.73
CA ARG A 125 -0.87 12.86 -2.99
C ARG A 125 -1.59 13.32 -1.73
N GLN A 126 -0.93 13.18 -0.59
CA GLN A 126 -1.48 13.55 0.71
C GLN A 126 -0.56 14.52 1.45
N LEU A 127 -1.18 15.35 2.28
CA LEU A 127 -0.55 16.42 3.04
C LEU A 127 -0.87 16.21 4.52
N ALA A 128 0.13 15.79 5.29
CA ALA A 128 0.02 15.58 6.73
C ALA A 128 0.66 16.75 7.48
N ARG A 129 -0.16 17.53 8.20
CA ARG A 129 0.34 18.62 9.06
C ARG A 129 0.75 18.05 10.40
N LEU A 130 1.98 18.35 10.80
CA LEU A 130 2.58 17.91 12.04
C LEU A 130 2.83 19.11 12.96
N SER A 131 2.99 18.84 14.26
CA SER A 131 3.45 19.84 15.21
C SER A 131 4.79 20.48 14.81
N ASN A 132 5.00 21.72 15.29
CA ASN A 132 6.16 22.57 14.98
C ASN A 132 6.25 22.99 13.51
N ASP A 133 5.11 23.32 12.91
CA ASP A 133 4.99 23.81 11.52
C ASP A 133 5.68 22.91 10.49
N ARG A 134 5.62 21.60 10.72
CA ARG A 134 6.14 20.59 9.80
C ARG A 134 5.02 20.07 8.91
N LEU A 135 5.37 19.79 7.65
CA LEU A 135 4.45 19.21 6.68
C LEU A 135 5.13 17.98 6.07
N LEU A 136 4.47 16.83 6.17
CA LEU A 136 4.85 15.63 5.44
C LEU A 136 3.96 15.52 4.21
N GLU A 137 4.57 15.60 3.03
CA GLU A 137 3.93 15.27 1.77
C GLU A 137 4.27 13.84 1.40
N THR A 138 3.25 13.03 1.09
CA THR A 138 3.41 11.67 0.57
C THR A 138 2.78 11.59 -0.82
N THR A 139 3.51 11.02 -1.79
CA THR A 139 3.01 10.81 -3.16
C THR A 139 3.30 9.39 -3.63
N VAL A 140 2.30 8.64 -4.07
CA VAL A 140 2.54 7.37 -4.78
C VAL A 140 3.14 7.68 -6.14
N ILE A 141 4.38 7.26 -6.36
CA ILE A 141 5.14 7.52 -7.59
C ILE A 141 5.29 6.29 -8.47
N GLY A 142 4.97 5.10 -7.96
CA GLY A 142 4.89 3.85 -8.70
C GLY A 142 3.97 2.87 -7.99
N ARG A 143 3.25 2.04 -8.74
CA ARG A 143 2.50 0.91 -8.17
C ARG A 143 2.37 -0.25 -9.14
N GLU A 144 2.17 -1.44 -8.62
CA GLU A 144 1.70 -2.58 -9.39
C GLU A 144 0.79 -3.46 -8.53
N LYS A 145 -0.09 -4.24 -9.16
CA LYS A 145 -0.95 -5.20 -8.45
C LYS A 145 -1.23 -6.44 -9.29
N THR A 146 -1.64 -7.51 -8.61
CA THR A 146 -2.29 -8.64 -9.27
C THR A 146 -3.73 -8.30 -9.67
N SER A 147 -4.40 -9.24 -10.35
CA SER A 147 -5.85 -9.21 -10.50
C SER A 147 -6.54 -9.14 -9.14
N ILE A 148 -7.70 -8.49 -9.12
CA ILE A 148 -8.56 -8.38 -7.95
C ILE A 148 -9.50 -9.60 -7.80
N ASP A 149 -9.61 -10.42 -8.83
CA ASP A 149 -10.49 -11.61 -8.86
C ASP A 149 -9.84 -12.87 -8.26
N THR A 150 -8.67 -12.72 -7.62
CA THR A 150 -7.91 -13.82 -7.03
C THR A 150 -8.14 -13.91 -5.51
N SER A 151 -8.02 -15.12 -4.96
CA SER A 151 -8.13 -15.36 -3.51
C SER A 151 -6.97 -14.74 -2.71
N VAL A 152 -5.82 -14.53 -3.37
CA VAL A 152 -4.66 -13.82 -2.85
C VAL A 152 -4.44 -12.59 -3.70
N PHE A 153 -4.37 -11.42 -3.08
CA PHE A 153 -4.13 -10.15 -3.74
C PHE A 153 -2.76 -9.62 -3.34
N LEU A 154 -1.91 -9.28 -4.32
CA LEU A 154 -0.65 -8.60 -4.07
C LEU A 154 -0.72 -7.18 -4.62
N SER A 155 -0.15 -6.25 -3.86
CA SER A 155 0.08 -4.87 -4.32
C SER A 155 1.44 -4.38 -3.86
N ASP A 156 2.10 -3.62 -4.73
CA ASP A 156 3.32 -2.89 -4.43
C ASP A 156 3.08 -1.40 -4.67
N GLU A 157 3.45 -0.54 -3.71
CA GLU A 157 3.45 0.91 -3.89
C GLU A 157 4.82 1.49 -3.51
N LEU A 158 5.38 2.30 -4.41
CA LEU A 158 6.52 3.14 -4.15
C LEU A 158 6.05 4.57 -3.87
N VAL A 159 6.31 5.05 -2.65
CA VAL A 159 5.87 6.36 -2.16
C VAL A 159 7.09 7.28 -2.01
N LEU A 160 7.01 8.49 -2.58
CA LEU A 160 7.91 9.59 -2.28
C LEU A 160 7.39 10.35 -1.05
N GLN A 161 8.27 10.60 -0.09
CA GLN A 161 8.02 11.43 1.07
C GLN A 161 8.88 12.68 1.01
N VAL A 162 8.26 13.84 1.23
CA VAL A 162 8.95 15.13 1.36
C VAL A 162 8.55 15.74 2.71
N MET A 163 9.53 15.82 3.62
CA MET A 163 9.34 16.44 4.93
C MET A 163 9.81 17.89 4.87
N HIS A 164 8.86 18.82 4.98
CA HIS A 164 9.09 20.26 5.07
C HIS A 164 9.15 20.73 6.53
N GLY A 165 9.93 21.78 6.79
CA GLY A 165 10.04 22.44 8.09
C GLY A 165 11.02 23.62 8.01
N ALA A 166 11.65 23.98 9.13
CA ALA A 166 12.58 25.12 9.20
C ALA A 166 13.91 24.92 8.44
N ARG A 167 14.22 23.69 8.01
CA ARG A 167 15.43 23.34 7.25
C ARG A 167 15.07 22.93 5.82
N ALA A 168 16.09 22.73 5.00
CA ALA A 168 15.92 22.15 3.66
C ALA A 168 15.04 20.87 3.72
N PRO A 169 14.10 20.70 2.77
CA PRO A 169 13.23 19.53 2.74
C PRO A 169 14.05 18.24 2.72
N ARG A 170 13.62 17.24 3.50
CA ARG A 170 14.21 15.90 3.48
C ARG A 170 13.35 15.00 2.62
N LEU A 171 13.99 14.24 1.74
CA LEU A 171 13.32 13.33 0.83
C LEU A 171 13.67 11.89 1.19
N SER A 172 12.67 11.02 1.14
CA SER A 172 12.85 9.57 1.25
C SER A 172 11.85 8.87 0.34
N ARG A 173 12.18 7.64 -0.06
CA ARG A 173 11.23 6.77 -0.75
C ARG A 173 10.94 5.55 0.11
N ILE A 174 9.69 5.11 0.14
CA ILE A 174 9.26 3.91 0.84
C ILE A 174 8.59 3.01 -0.18
N GLU A 175 9.10 1.79 -0.33
CA GLU A 175 8.41 0.72 -1.05
C GLU A 175 7.69 -0.15 -0.04
N THR A 176 6.42 -0.43 -0.29
CA THR A 176 5.56 -1.29 0.52
C THR A 176 4.90 -2.33 -0.38
N LEU A 177 5.33 -3.57 -0.21
CA LEU A 177 4.75 -4.74 -0.88
C LEU A 177 3.90 -5.49 0.13
N SER A 178 2.66 -5.77 -0.24
CA SER A 178 1.69 -6.42 0.65
C SER A 178 1.02 -7.60 -0.05
N ARG A 179 0.90 -8.70 0.68
CA ARG A 179 0.12 -9.89 0.30
C ARG A 179 -1.09 -9.98 1.22
N TYR A 180 -2.27 -9.95 0.62
CA TYR A 180 -3.55 -10.03 1.31
C TYR A 180 -4.29 -11.30 0.95
N GLN A 181 -4.95 -11.90 1.93
CA GLN A 181 -5.86 -13.03 1.71
C GLN A 181 -6.93 -13.06 2.80
N PRO A 182 -8.14 -13.56 2.53
CA PRO A 182 -9.09 -13.90 3.58
C PRO A 182 -8.43 -14.85 4.60
N CYS A 183 -8.65 -14.62 5.88
CA CYS A 183 -8.07 -15.51 6.90
C CYS A 183 -8.72 -16.91 6.79
N PRO A 184 -7.93 -18.00 6.94
CA PRO A 184 -8.36 -19.38 6.67
C PRO A 184 -9.48 -19.91 7.57
N ASP A 185 -9.78 -19.24 8.68
CA ASP A 185 -10.77 -19.68 9.68
C ASP A 185 -12.24 -19.36 9.29
N LEU A 186 -12.50 -18.87 8.07
CA LEU A 186 -13.84 -18.48 7.62
C LEU A 186 -14.47 -19.53 6.67
N PRO A 187 -15.55 -20.23 7.08
CA PRO A 187 -16.09 -21.40 6.37
C PRO A 187 -16.94 -21.08 5.13
N THR A 188 -17.21 -19.81 4.81
CA THR A 188 -17.99 -19.41 3.62
C THR A 188 -17.52 -18.07 3.06
N ALA A 189 -17.33 -18.03 1.74
CA ALA A 189 -16.84 -16.88 0.99
C ALA A 189 -17.80 -15.67 0.98
N GLU A 190 -19.03 -15.82 1.46
CA GLU A 190 -20.06 -14.80 1.34
C GLU A 190 -19.90 -13.61 2.29
N ASN A 191 -19.11 -13.73 3.37
CA ASN A 191 -18.89 -12.63 4.32
C ASN A 191 -17.47 -12.64 4.89
N ILE A 192 -16.50 -12.12 4.14
CA ILE A 192 -15.12 -11.97 4.64
C ILE A 192 -15.11 -10.94 5.77
N SER A 193 -14.96 -11.43 7.00
CA SER A 193 -14.89 -10.62 8.21
C SER A 193 -13.46 -10.41 8.71
N ARG A 194 -12.48 -11.14 8.15
CA ARG A 194 -11.06 -11.01 8.48
C ARG A 194 -10.16 -11.16 7.26
N ILE A 195 -9.21 -10.24 7.12
CA ILE A 195 -8.16 -10.26 6.10
C ILE A 195 -6.82 -10.42 6.82
N CYS A 196 -6.04 -11.39 6.37
CA CYS A 196 -4.71 -11.66 6.84
C CYS A 196 -3.71 -11.06 5.84
N VAL A 197 -2.75 -10.29 6.36
CA VAL A 197 -1.78 -9.55 5.53
C VAL A 197 -0.37 -9.84 5.99
N GLU A 198 0.51 -10.04 5.03
CA GLU A 198 1.95 -9.89 5.23
C GLU A 198 2.43 -8.67 4.44
N GLN A 199 3.23 -7.84 5.08
CA GLN A 199 3.73 -6.60 4.49
C GLN A 199 5.25 -6.51 4.64
N TRP A 200 5.92 -6.13 3.57
CA TRP A 200 7.36 -5.90 3.50
C TRP A 200 7.60 -4.46 3.09
N GLN A 201 8.48 -3.79 3.82
CA GLN A 201 8.80 -2.39 3.59
C GLN A 201 10.30 -2.17 3.50
N GLN A 202 10.72 -1.35 2.53
CA GLN A 202 12.09 -0.86 2.41
C GLN A 202 12.10 0.66 2.27
N THR A 203 12.98 1.32 3.00
CA THR A 203 13.21 2.77 2.84
C THR A 203 14.48 3.00 2.03
N TYR A 204 14.43 3.95 1.09
CA TYR A 204 15.50 4.36 0.20
C TYR A 204 15.79 5.87 0.33
N PRO A 205 17.02 6.31 0.00
CA PRO A 205 17.34 7.74 -0.06
C PRO A 205 16.59 8.45 -1.20
N ALA A 206 16.77 9.77 -1.28
CA ALA A 206 16.27 10.56 -2.39
C ALA A 206 16.81 10.06 -3.74
N PRO A 207 16.11 10.30 -4.86
CA PRO A 207 16.64 10.01 -6.19
C PRO A 207 17.99 10.68 -6.43
N GLY A 208 19.00 9.91 -6.83
CA GLY A 208 20.33 10.43 -7.16
C GLY A 208 21.29 10.64 -5.98
N GLU A 209 20.87 10.39 -4.74
CA GLU A 209 21.77 10.38 -3.57
C GLU A 209 22.44 9.01 -3.41
N ALA A 210 23.77 9.00 -3.26
CA ALA A 210 24.53 7.80 -2.93
C ALA A 210 24.35 7.40 -1.46
N SER A 211 24.33 6.09 -1.19
CA SER A 211 23.91 5.46 0.07
C SER A 211 24.87 5.61 1.27
N GLU A 212 25.84 6.54 1.24
CA GLU A 212 26.91 6.56 2.25
C GLU A 212 26.46 7.06 3.64
N SER A 213 25.37 7.81 3.74
CA SER A 213 24.80 8.28 5.01
C SER A 213 23.36 7.83 5.27
N PHE A 214 22.77 7.06 4.35
CA PHE A 214 21.38 6.63 4.45
C PHE A 214 21.31 5.18 4.93
N VAL A 215 20.77 4.98 6.14
CA VAL A 215 20.50 3.63 6.64
C VAL A 215 19.23 3.12 5.99
N GLN A 216 19.38 2.26 4.98
CA GLN A 216 18.27 1.49 4.47
C GLN A 216 17.64 0.69 5.62
N ARG A 217 16.32 0.80 5.76
CA ARG A 217 15.57 0.08 6.78
C ARG A 217 14.61 -0.85 6.09
N ALA A 218 14.85 -2.15 6.27
CA ALA A 218 13.90 -3.21 5.99
C ALA A 218 13.00 -3.39 7.22
N SER A 219 11.71 -3.56 7.00
CA SER A 219 10.75 -3.91 8.05
C SER A 219 9.72 -4.87 7.48
N ARG A 220 9.24 -5.78 8.32
CA ARG A 220 8.21 -6.75 7.94
C ARG A 220 7.12 -6.74 9.01
N TYR A 221 5.88 -6.86 8.57
CA TYR A 221 4.72 -6.78 9.43
C TYR A 221 3.77 -7.93 9.12
N LYS A 222 3.07 -8.39 10.15
CA LYS A 222 1.87 -9.21 10.02
C LYS A 222 0.68 -8.38 10.45
N LEU A 223 -0.31 -8.22 9.58
CA LEU A 223 -1.52 -7.47 9.90
C LEU A 223 -2.73 -8.39 9.88
N THR A 224 -3.71 -8.07 10.72
CA THR A 224 -5.07 -8.57 10.64
C THR A 224 -6.01 -7.39 10.51
N LEU A 225 -6.85 -7.38 9.47
CA LEU A 225 -7.98 -6.47 9.39
C LEU A 225 -9.22 -7.24 9.83
N THR A 226 -9.93 -6.75 10.83
CA THR A 226 -11.20 -7.30 11.31
C THR A 226 -12.31 -6.33 10.95
N ARG A 227 -13.32 -6.81 10.22
CA ARG A 227 -14.44 -6.01 9.75
C ARG A 227 -15.22 -5.49 10.95
N LEU A 228 -15.39 -4.18 11.03
CA LEU A 228 -16.37 -3.57 11.94
C LEU A 228 -17.73 -3.68 11.25
N GLN A 229 -18.76 -4.10 11.99
CA GLN A 229 -20.12 -4.12 11.43
C GLN A 229 -20.44 -2.74 10.86
N ASP A 230 -21.00 -2.72 9.65
CA ASP A 230 -21.45 -1.46 9.05
C ASP A 230 -22.41 -0.80 10.05
N PRO A 231 -22.24 0.49 10.37
CA PRO A 231 -23.21 1.19 11.20
C PRO A 231 -24.59 1.02 10.55
N ALA A 232 -25.52 0.45 11.29
CA ALA A 232 -26.91 0.31 10.89
C ALA A 232 -27.55 1.66 10.53
#